data_AF-A0A958MVP0-F1
#
_entry.id   AF-A0A958MVP0-F1
#
_cell.length_a   1.000
_cell.length_b   1.000
_cell.length_c   1.000
_cell.angle_alpha   90.00
_cell.angle_beta   90.00
_cell.angle_gamma   90.00
#
_symmetry.space_group_name_H-M   'P 1'
#
loop_
_entity.id
_entity.type
_entity.pdbx_description
1 polymer ?
#
loop_
_entity_poly.entity_id
_entity_poly.type
_entity_poly.pdbx_seq_one_letter_code
_entity_poly.pdbx_strand_id
1 'polypeptide(L)'
;MMRLRLWLILSATCLSGCSGPHEWSAGEKRFYEALSSPLIEWSPSSFGYSPVPYERALLKAYKPKIFISPQGLGPVDFYEDYLPHAELVDHRGRVASRRVNRNLLKSFERSPGFQLRYQGRDAFCKGAACKGRRTRGYGQVHYGDVDLGEGARLHFSVLKYNFVFPYSGLPARLSRVQEWLSGFVGNPDYWHELDIHGAIHIFVSGTGGEPFMVLLAQHNHFRTYLVGRDVFWSQEEGLKICFSQRSNEPCPCPQKQASQYVPAAATPDNLEFLFGKANSDGGWFAGHDLVVGEQGGAVPISYDLAYLPNQDPL
;
A
#
# COMPACT_ATOMS: atom_id res chain seq x y z
N MET A 1 -28.72 -28.84 18.36
CA MET A 1 -27.52 -27.99 18.14
C MET A 1 -26.57 -28.47 17.02
N MET A 2 -26.97 -29.40 16.14
CA MET A 2 -26.10 -29.89 15.03
C MET A 2 -26.59 -29.55 13.62
N ARG A 3 -27.72 -28.86 13.47
CA ARG A 3 -28.33 -28.52 12.16
C ARG A 3 -28.10 -27.08 11.69
N LEU A 4 -27.54 -26.20 12.53
CA LEU A 4 -27.25 -24.80 12.16
C LEU A 4 -25.89 -24.60 11.48
N ARG A 5 -24.97 -25.58 11.56
CA ARG A 5 -23.63 -25.50 10.93
C ARG A 5 -23.62 -25.83 9.44
N LEU A 6 -24.65 -26.51 8.92
CA LEU A 6 -24.69 -26.91 7.50
C LEU A 6 -25.17 -25.79 6.56
N TRP A 7 -25.99 -24.87 7.06
CA TRP A 7 -26.53 -23.76 6.24
C TRP A 7 -25.51 -22.66 5.96
N LEU A 8 -24.55 -22.43 6.86
CA LEU A 8 -23.48 -21.44 6.66
C LEU A 8 -22.42 -21.88 5.64
N ILE A 9 -22.24 -23.20 5.43
CA ILE A 9 -21.27 -23.72 4.45
C ILE A 9 -21.87 -23.76 3.02
N LEU A 10 -23.17 -23.99 2.90
CA LEU A 10 -23.87 -24.02 1.60
C LEU A 10 -24.16 -22.62 1.02
N SER A 11 -24.12 -21.56 1.83
CA SER A 11 -24.35 -20.19 1.37
C SER A 11 -23.09 -19.55 0.74
N ALA A 12 -21.89 -20.08 1.02
CA ALA A 12 -20.63 -19.56 0.48
C ALA A 12 -20.27 -20.10 -0.91
N THR A 13 -20.88 -21.22 -1.34
CA THR A 13 -20.56 -21.88 -2.62
C THR A 13 -21.45 -21.49 -3.79
N CYS A 14 -22.51 -20.71 -3.57
CA CYS A 14 -23.46 -20.31 -4.63
C CYS A 14 -23.28 -18.87 -5.15
N LEU A 15 -22.28 -18.11 -4.68
CA LEU A 15 -21.99 -16.74 -5.14
C LEU A 15 -20.68 -16.61 -5.95
N SER A 16 -19.88 -17.66 -6.06
CA SER A 16 -18.84 -17.74 -7.09
C SER A 16 -19.52 -18.17 -8.38
N GLY A 17 -19.92 -17.21 -9.21
CA GLY A 17 -20.25 -17.48 -10.61
C GLY A 17 -19.06 -18.21 -11.25
N CYS A 18 -19.17 -19.53 -11.39
CA CYS A 18 -18.26 -20.32 -12.19
C CYS A 18 -18.44 -19.90 -13.63
N SER A 19 -17.74 -18.85 -14.06
CA SER A 19 -17.35 -18.75 -15.47
C SER A 19 -16.63 -20.05 -15.82
N GLY A 20 -16.98 -20.66 -16.95
CA GLY A 20 -16.34 -21.90 -17.43
C GLY A 20 -14.81 -21.80 -17.46
N PRO A 21 -14.10 -22.90 -17.75
CA PRO A 21 -12.63 -22.93 -17.74
C PRO A 21 -12.08 -21.87 -18.70
N HIS A 22 -11.76 -20.69 -18.17
CA HIS A 22 -11.06 -19.66 -18.89
C HIS A 22 -9.62 -20.13 -18.98
N GLU A 23 -9.18 -20.47 -20.18
CA GLU A 23 -7.75 -20.57 -20.44
C GLU A 23 -7.18 -19.16 -20.35
N TRP A 24 -6.57 -18.86 -19.21
CA TRP A 24 -5.77 -17.66 -19.02
C TRP A 24 -4.78 -17.54 -20.18
N SER A 25 -4.69 -16.35 -20.77
CA SER A 25 -3.69 -16.05 -21.79
C SER A 25 -2.28 -16.31 -21.24
N ALA A 26 -1.31 -16.58 -22.12
CA ALA A 26 0.08 -16.79 -21.69
C ALA A 26 0.65 -15.59 -20.91
N GLY A 27 0.15 -14.37 -21.18
CA GLY A 27 0.50 -13.17 -20.43
C GLY A 27 -0.08 -13.15 -19.01
N GLU A 28 -1.32 -13.61 -18.85
CA GLU A 28 -1.94 -13.70 -17.51
C GLU A 28 -1.37 -14.87 -16.71
N LYS A 29 -1.04 -16.01 -17.33
CA LYS A 29 -0.35 -17.12 -16.65
C LYS A 29 0.98 -16.67 -16.03
N ARG A 30 1.75 -15.80 -16.72
CA ARG A 30 2.99 -15.19 -16.18
C ARG A 30 2.78 -14.29 -14.95
N PHE A 31 1.56 -13.79 -14.71
CA PHE A 31 1.25 -13.06 -13.48
C PHE A 31 1.13 -14.00 -12.27
N TYR A 32 0.66 -15.23 -12.49
CA TYR A 32 0.43 -16.24 -11.45
C TYR A 32 1.55 -17.28 -11.34
N GLU A 33 2.41 -17.40 -12.35
CA GLU A 33 3.61 -18.21 -12.27
C GLU A 33 4.53 -17.65 -11.19
N ALA A 34 4.80 -18.47 -10.16
CA ALA A 34 5.76 -18.12 -9.13
C ALA A 34 7.11 -17.81 -9.78
N LEU A 35 7.65 -16.61 -9.52
CA LEU A 35 9.05 -16.29 -9.86
C LEU A 35 10.03 -17.01 -8.92
N SER A 36 9.56 -18.05 -8.21
CA SER A 36 10.33 -18.88 -7.30
C SER A 36 11.40 -19.63 -8.07
N SER A 37 12.48 -18.92 -8.36
CA SER A 37 13.67 -19.51 -8.90
C SER A 37 14.40 -20.20 -7.75
N PRO A 38 14.84 -21.46 -7.91
CA PRO A 38 15.57 -22.16 -6.85
C PRO A 38 16.77 -21.30 -6.47
N LEU A 39 16.78 -20.77 -5.23
CA LEU A 39 17.79 -19.89 -4.62
C LEU A 39 18.93 -19.52 -5.57
N ILE A 40 18.62 -18.68 -6.56
CA ILE A 40 19.59 -18.21 -7.53
C ILE A 40 20.59 -17.33 -6.77
N GLU A 41 21.87 -17.39 -7.14
CA GLU A 41 22.80 -16.33 -6.80
C GLU A 41 22.30 -15.03 -7.44
N TRP A 42 21.55 -14.25 -6.67
CA TRP A 42 21.03 -12.97 -7.15
C TRP A 42 22.19 -12.04 -7.42
N SER A 43 22.25 -11.54 -8.66
CA SER A 43 23.19 -10.50 -9.05
C SER A 43 22.51 -9.13 -8.96
N PRO A 44 23.26 -8.02 -8.95
CA PRO A 44 22.67 -6.68 -8.94
C PRO A 44 21.66 -6.43 -10.08
N SER A 45 21.86 -7.04 -11.26
CA SER A 45 20.94 -6.90 -12.39
C SER A 45 19.62 -7.66 -12.21
N SER A 46 19.54 -8.62 -11.30
CA SER A 46 18.29 -9.32 -10.97
C SER A 46 17.25 -8.44 -10.30
N PHE A 47 17.65 -7.27 -9.79
CA PHE A 47 16.76 -6.26 -9.21
C PHE A 47 16.35 -5.20 -10.25
N GLY A 48 16.72 -5.37 -11.51
CA GLY A 48 16.51 -4.38 -12.56
C GLY A 48 17.58 -3.29 -12.56
N TYR A 49 17.24 -2.10 -13.06
CA TYR A 49 18.18 -0.98 -13.09
C TYR A 49 17.97 -0.06 -11.90
N SER A 50 19.06 0.52 -11.40
CA SER A 50 19.02 1.52 -10.34
C SER A 50 18.76 2.91 -10.92
N PRO A 51 18.00 3.79 -10.23
CA PRO A 51 17.76 5.13 -10.71
C PRO A 51 19.05 5.90 -11.02
N VAL A 52 19.16 6.46 -12.22
CA VAL A 52 20.27 7.31 -12.69
C VAL A 52 20.14 8.74 -12.13
N PRO A 53 21.17 9.61 -12.20
CA PRO A 53 21.13 10.94 -11.56
C PRO A 53 19.90 11.80 -11.93
N TYR A 54 19.50 11.75 -13.20
CA TYR A 54 18.31 12.45 -13.69
C TYR A 54 17.01 11.92 -13.05
N GLU A 55 16.83 10.60 -12.98
CA GLU A 55 15.67 9.96 -12.33
C GLU A 55 15.64 10.25 -10.83
N ARG A 56 16.80 10.28 -10.17
CA ARG A 56 16.90 10.70 -8.77
C ARG A 56 16.50 12.16 -8.59
N ALA A 57 16.78 13.01 -9.56
CA ALA A 57 16.32 14.41 -9.55
C ALA A 57 14.80 14.49 -9.70
N LEU A 58 14.19 13.69 -10.59
CA LEU A 58 12.73 13.59 -10.69
C LEU A 58 12.08 13.14 -9.37
N LEU A 59 12.60 12.06 -8.78
CA LEU A 59 12.13 11.56 -7.49
C LEU A 59 12.26 12.58 -6.34
N LYS A 60 13.25 13.48 -6.41
CA LYS A 60 13.38 14.59 -5.46
C LYS A 60 12.38 15.71 -5.75
N ALA A 61 12.21 16.08 -7.02
CA ALA A 61 11.35 17.18 -7.45
C ALA A 61 9.87 16.88 -7.16
N TYR A 62 9.45 15.63 -7.35
CA TYR A 62 8.07 15.17 -7.13
C TYR A 62 7.86 14.47 -5.79
N LYS A 63 8.79 14.65 -4.84
CA LYS A 63 8.74 14.01 -3.53
C LYS A 63 7.45 14.41 -2.79
N PRO A 64 6.55 13.45 -2.43
CA PRO A 64 5.34 13.79 -1.71
C PRO A 64 5.65 14.29 -0.28
N LYS A 65 4.76 15.12 0.26
CA LYS A 65 4.74 15.44 1.69
C LYS A 65 3.79 14.47 2.37
N ILE A 66 4.28 13.74 3.36
CA ILE A 66 3.50 12.69 4.03
C ILE A 66 3.15 13.09 5.44
N PHE A 67 1.94 12.72 5.83
CA PHE A 67 1.36 12.99 7.13
C PHE A 67 0.76 11.71 7.69
N ILE A 68 0.77 11.61 9.02
CA ILE A 68 0.04 10.58 9.76
C ILE A 68 -0.98 11.25 10.68
N SER A 69 -2.00 10.51 11.10
CA SER A 69 -2.95 11.03 12.09
C SER A 69 -2.27 11.21 13.47
N PRO A 70 -2.88 12.00 14.39
CA PRO A 70 -2.37 12.17 15.75
C PRO A 70 -2.23 10.87 16.56
N GLN A 71 -2.89 9.79 16.12
CA GLN A 71 -2.84 8.46 16.72
C GLN A 71 -2.24 7.42 15.77
N GLY A 72 -1.77 7.81 14.59
CA GLY A 72 -1.24 6.90 13.58
C GLY A 72 0.17 6.43 13.91
N LEU A 73 0.56 5.26 13.40
CA LEU A 73 1.94 4.80 13.44
C LEU A 73 2.78 5.53 12.41
N GLY A 74 4.04 5.81 12.72
CA GLY A 74 4.99 6.31 11.72
C GLY A 74 5.60 5.17 10.89
N PRO A 75 6.03 5.45 9.65
CA PRO A 75 6.74 4.47 8.86
C PRO A 75 8.16 4.24 9.41
N VAL A 76 8.75 3.09 9.07
CA VAL A 76 10.06 2.60 9.52
C VAL A 76 11.01 2.37 8.33
N ASP A 77 12.31 2.27 8.59
CA ASP A 77 13.24 1.79 7.56
C ASP A 77 13.03 0.28 7.36
N PHE A 78 12.47 -0.12 6.22
CA PHE A 78 12.19 -1.52 5.93
C PHE A 78 13.44 -2.40 5.98
N TYR A 79 14.53 -1.91 5.39
CA TYR A 79 15.75 -2.70 5.23
C TYR A 79 16.62 -2.68 6.49
N GLU A 80 16.66 -1.55 7.22
CA GLU A 80 17.51 -1.39 8.41
C GLU A 80 16.76 -1.72 9.72
N ASP A 81 15.48 -1.36 9.85
CA ASP A 81 14.70 -1.50 11.09
C ASP A 81 13.67 -2.64 11.06
N TYR A 82 13.13 -3.01 9.89
CA TYR A 82 12.07 -4.02 9.81
C TYR A 82 12.63 -5.43 9.56
N LEU A 83 13.30 -5.65 8.42
CA LEU A 83 13.74 -6.97 7.98
C LEU A 83 14.70 -7.70 8.92
N PRO A 84 15.68 -7.04 9.56
CA PRO A 84 16.57 -7.72 10.51
C PRO A 84 15.83 -8.29 11.71
N HIS A 85 14.62 -7.81 11.97
CA HIS A 85 13.76 -8.24 13.05
C HIS A 85 12.56 -9.05 12.56
N ALA A 86 12.53 -9.46 11.29
CA ALA A 86 11.45 -10.27 10.72
C ALA A 86 11.87 -11.73 10.51
N GLU A 87 10.88 -12.62 10.59
CA GLU A 87 10.96 -14.03 10.21
C GLU A 87 10.09 -14.27 8.98
N LEU A 88 10.55 -15.13 8.07
CA LEU A 88 9.72 -15.65 7.00
C LEU A 88 9.01 -16.91 7.52
N VAL A 89 7.69 -16.92 7.48
CA VAL A 89 6.85 -17.98 8.02
C VAL A 89 5.94 -18.53 6.92
N ASP A 90 5.75 -19.84 6.86
CA ASP A 90 4.82 -20.47 5.90
C ASP A 90 3.36 -20.42 6.39
N HIS A 91 2.42 -20.81 5.53
CA HIS A 91 0.99 -20.89 5.83
C HIS A 91 0.61 -21.81 7.00
N ARG A 92 1.53 -22.66 7.48
CA ARG A 92 1.34 -23.54 8.65
C ARG A 92 1.94 -22.94 9.92
N GLY A 93 2.43 -21.70 9.86
CA GLY A 93 3.10 -21.03 10.98
C GLY A 93 4.53 -21.51 11.22
N ARG A 94 5.11 -22.31 10.31
CA ARG A 94 6.49 -22.81 10.47
C ARG A 94 7.47 -21.77 9.96
N VAL A 95 8.53 -21.53 10.73
CA VAL A 95 9.58 -20.57 10.36
C VAL A 95 10.42 -21.17 9.22
N ALA A 96 10.34 -20.55 8.04
CA ALA A 96 11.14 -20.87 6.87
C ALA A 96 12.52 -20.22 6.95
N SER A 97 12.62 -19.00 7.50
CA SER A 97 13.89 -18.32 7.76
C SER A 97 13.78 -17.30 8.88
N ARG A 98 14.84 -17.17 9.69
CA ARG A 98 15.01 -16.10 10.70
C ARG A 98 15.98 -15.00 10.26
N ARG A 99 16.57 -15.15 9.08
CA ARG A 99 17.52 -14.21 8.50
C ARG A 99 16.93 -13.68 7.21
N VAL A 100 15.88 -12.89 7.34
CA VAL A 100 15.22 -12.28 6.20
C VAL A 100 16.09 -11.14 5.70
N ASN A 101 16.34 -11.14 4.39
CA ASN A 101 17.05 -10.08 3.71
C ASN A 101 16.43 -9.88 2.33
N ARG A 102 16.85 -8.81 1.66
CA ARG A 102 16.37 -8.42 0.33
C ARG A 102 16.46 -9.55 -0.71
N ASN A 103 17.57 -10.30 -0.71
CA ASN A 103 17.79 -11.41 -1.65
C ASN A 103 16.81 -12.56 -1.38
N LEU A 104 16.58 -12.88 -0.09
CA LEU A 104 15.59 -13.88 0.29
C LEU A 104 14.19 -13.46 -0.18
N LEU A 105 13.78 -12.22 0.08
CA LEU A 105 12.47 -11.72 -0.37
C LEU A 105 12.29 -11.86 -1.88
N LYS A 106 13.34 -11.57 -2.66
CA LYS A 106 13.32 -11.74 -4.11
C LYS A 106 13.05 -13.19 -4.53
N SER A 107 13.61 -14.18 -3.81
CA SER A 107 13.32 -15.60 -4.03
C SER A 107 11.89 -16.02 -3.73
N PHE A 108 11.20 -15.28 -2.86
CA PHE A 108 9.81 -15.54 -2.50
C PHE A 108 8.84 -14.57 -3.18
N GLU A 109 9.32 -13.72 -4.09
CA GLU A 109 8.46 -12.83 -4.86
C GLU A 109 7.46 -13.68 -5.66
N ARG A 110 6.16 -13.48 -5.40
CA ARG A 110 5.05 -14.27 -5.96
C ARG A 110 5.02 -15.75 -5.54
N SER A 111 5.65 -16.11 -4.42
CA SER A 111 5.46 -17.41 -3.77
C SER A 111 4.32 -17.31 -2.75
N PRO A 112 3.09 -17.76 -3.08
CA PRO A 112 1.98 -17.70 -2.13
C PRO A 112 2.27 -18.59 -0.90
N GLY A 113 1.66 -18.22 0.23
CA GLY A 113 1.74 -19.02 1.46
C GLY A 113 3.00 -18.78 2.29
N PHE A 114 3.71 -17.67 2.06
CA PHE A 114 4.71 -17.13 2.97
C PHE A 114 4.31 -15.73 3.43
N GLN A 115 4.65 -15.39 4.67
CA GLN A 115 4.46 -14.06 5.23
C GLN A 115 5.67 -13.65 6.06
N LEU A 116 5.88 -12.35 6.21
CA LEU A 116 6.80 -11.81 7.20
C LEU A 116 6.11 -11.78 8.57
N ARG A 117 6.86 -12.14 9.60
CA ARG A 117 6.49 -12.01 11.01
C ARG A 117 7.56 -11.22 11.77
N TYR A 118 7.25 -10.02 12.19
CA TYR A 118 8.06 -9.08 12.92
C TYR A 118 8.19 -9.57 14.36
N GLN A 119 9.42 -9.50 14.86
CA GLN A 119 9.84 -9.99 16.19
C GLN A 119 10.60 -8.89 16.95
N GLY A 120 10.65 -7.68 16.41
CA GLY A 120 11.28 -6.55 17.08
C GLY A 120 10.40 -5.98 18.19
N ARG A 121 10.88 -4.92 18.83
CA ARG A 121 10.13 -4.26 19.91
C ARG A 121 9.14 -3.27 19.34
N ASP A 122 8.00 -3.11 20.01
CA ASP A 122 6.96 -2.11 19.68
C ASP A 122 7.36 -0.67 20.06
N ALA A 123 8.62 -0.28 19.83
CA ALA A 123 9.17 1.04 20.13
C ALA A 123 9.05 2.01 18.93
N PHE A 124 7.96 1.88 18.18
CA PHE A 124 7.68 2.71 17.02
C PHE A 124 7.17 4.09 17.46
N CYS A 125 7.44 5.11 16.65
CA CYS A 125 6.85 6.40 16.91
C CYS A 125 5.34 6.35 16.57
N LYS A 126 4.53 7.05 17.36
CA LYS A 126 3.08 7.22 17.14
C LYS A 126 2.72 8.69 17.25
N GLY A 127 1.93 9.20 16.31
CA GLY A 127 1.45 10.58 16.33
C GLY A 127 2.56 11.62 16.52
N ALA A 128 2.38 12.49 17.51
CA ALA A 128 3.31 13.59 17.78
C ALA A 128 4.74 13.13 18.10
N ALA A 129 4.93 11.90 18.62
CA ALA A 129 6.25 11.34 18.87
C ALA A 129 7.05 11.06 17.58
N CYS A 130 6.39 11.04 16.41
CA CYS A 130 7.05 10.96 15.12
C CYS A 130 7.58 12.31 14.61
N LYS A 131 7.17 13.44 15.21
CA LYS A 131 7.55 14.77 14.75
C LYS A 131 9.07 14.95 14.88
N GLY A 132 9.73 15.24 13.77
CA GLY A 132 11.19 15.42 13.71
C GLY A 132 11.99 14.12 13.69
N ARG A 133 11.35 12.95 13.90
CA ARG A 133 12.00 11.66 13.66
C ARG A 133 12.14 11.49 12.15
N ARG A 134 13.38 11.32 11.68
CA ARG A 134 13.63 10.95 10.29
C ARG A 134 13.37 9.46 10.11
N THR A 135 12.64 9.14 9.06
CA THR A 135 12.39 7.77 8.60
C THR A 135 12.84 7.60 7.14
N ARG A 136 12.58 6.44 6.55
CA ARG A 136 12.93 6.13 5.17
C ARG A 136 11.71 6.03 4.29
N GLY A 137 11.78 6.66 3.13
CA GLY A 137 10.93 6.36 1.98
C GLY A 137 11.79 5.77 0.86
N TYR A 138 11.20 4.94 0.01
CA TYR A 138 11.91 4.29 -1.09
C TYR A 138 11.34 4.70 -2.43
N GLY A 139 12.18 5.28 -3.27
CA GLY A 139 11.82 5.77 -4.61
C GLY A 139 12.27 4.83 -5.70
N GLN A 140 11.38 4.54 -6.64
CA GLN A 140 11.61 3.79 -7.88
C GLN A 140 11.09 4.59 -9.07
N VAL A 141 11.70 4.40 -10.24
CA VAL A 141 11.21 4.97 -11.50
C VAL A 141 10.86 3.84 -12.44
N HIS A 142 9.69 3.97 -13.06
CA HIS A 142 9.25 3.13 -14.16
C HIS A 142 8.89 4.03 -15.34
N TYR A 143 8.80 3.43 -16.52
CA TYR A 143 8.41 4.11 -17.74
C TYR A 143 7.21 3.41 -18.35
N GLY A 144 6.30 4.20 -18.90
CA GLY A 144 5.13 3.71 -19.59
C GLY A 144 4.91 4.48 -20.88
N ASP A 145 4.20 3.82 -21.78
CA ASP A 145 3.73 4.37 -23.03
C ASP A 145 2.30 3.87 -23.26
N VAL A 146 1.40 4.78 -23.61
CA VAL A 146 0.01 4.45 -23.94
C VAL A 146 -0.33 5.07 -25.29
N ASP A 147 -0.85 4.25 -26.20
CA ASP A 147 -1.45 4.70 -27.45
C ASP A 147 -2.85 5.27 -27.15
N LEU A 148 -3.07 6.53 -27.52
CA LEU A 148 -4.34 7.24 -27.32
C LEU A 148 -5.26 7.14 -28.55
N GLY A 149 -4.83 6.43 -29.60
CA GLY A 149 -5.50 6.40 -30.89
C GLY A 149 -5.05 7.55 -31.81
N GLU A 150 -5.43 7.47 -33.09
CA GLU A 150 -5.14 8.49 -34.11
C GLU A 150 -3.64 8.85 -34.27
N GLY A 151 -2.75 7.92 -33.89
CA GLY A 151 -1.30 8.12 -33.93
C GLY A 151 -0.73 8.90 -32.76
N ALA A 152 -1.54 9.30 -31.78
CA ALA A 152 -1.08 9.98 -30.57
C ALA A 152 -0.58 8.96 -29.54
N ARG A 153 0.64 9.18 -29.01
CA ARG A 153 1.21 8.40 -27.91
C ARG A 153 1.53 9.28 -26.71
N LEU A 154 1.18 8.78 -25.52
CA LEU A 154 1.56 9.40 -24.26
C LEU A 154 2.72 8.61 -23.64
N HIS A 155 3.91 9.18 -23.72
CA HIS A 155 5.06 8.73 -22.94
C HIS A 155 5.01 9.32 -21.53
N PHE A 156 5.26 8.52 -20.51
CA PHE A 156 5.28 8.98 -19.13
C PHE A 156 6.26 8.21 -18.26
N SER A 157 6.71 8.87 -17.19
CA SER A 157 7.40 8.23 -16.07
C SER A 157 6.43 7.98 -14.93
N VAL A 158 6.59 6.86 -14.23
CA VAL A 158 5.91 6.55 -12.98
C VAL A 158 6.93 6.60 -11.86
N LEU A 159 6.75 7.57 -10.97
CA LEU A 159 7.56 7.76 -9.77
C LEU A 159 6.85 7.05 -8.61
N LYS A 160 7.35 5.86 -8.24
CA LYS A 160 6.80 5.04 -7.15
C LYS A 160 7.54 5.36 -5.85
N TYR A 161 6.79 5.67 -4.79
CA TYR A 161 7.30 5.89 -3.44
C TYR A 161 6.67 4.89 -2.49
N ASN A 162 7.50 4.09 -1.81
CA ASN A 162 7.05 3.13 -0.81
C ASN A 162 7.37 3.61 0.60
N PHE A 163 6.41 3.41 1.50
CA PHE A 163 6.55 3.59 2.93
C PHE A 163 6.11 2.30 3.61
N VAL A 164 6.89 1.84 4.59
CA VAL A 164 6.58 0.62 5.33
C VAL A 164 6.26 0.98 6.77
N PHE A 165 5.18 0.42 7.28
CA PHE A 165 4.74 0.54 8.65
C PHE A 165 5.07 -0.75 9.41
N PRO A 166 5.18 -0.71 10.74
CA PRO A 166 5.48 -1.93 11.48
C PRO A 166 4.29 -2.90 11.54
N TYR A 167 3.07 -2.36 11.50
CA TYR A 167 1.83 -3.11 11.56
C TYR A 167 0.75 -2.39 10.78
N SER A 168 -0.29 -3.12 10.39
CA SER A 168 -1.54 -2.57 9.87
C SER A 168 -2.69 -2.94 10.82
N GLY A 169 -3.51 -1.95 11.15
CA GLY A 169 -4.68 -2.10 12.01
C GLY A 169 -5.97 -2.29 11.21
N LEU A 170 -7.04 -2.67 11.92
CA LEU A 170 -8.39 -2.62 11.37
C LEU A 170 -8.84 -1.17 11.14
N PRO A 171 -9.79 -0.91 10.24
CA PRO A 171 -10.32 0.43 10.00
C PRO A 171 -10.77 1.13 11.31
N ALA A 172 -10.52 2.44 11.45
CA ALA A 172 -10.87 3.19 12.67
C ALA A 172 -12.37 3.29 12.97
N ARG A 173 -13.24 3.04 11.99
CA ARG A 173 -14.69 3.01 12.14
C ARG A 173 -15.23 1.69 11.60
N LEU A 174 -15.46 0.77 12.53
CA LEU A 174 -16.23 -0.46 12.36
C LEU A 174 -17.63 -0.31 12.97
N SER A 175 -18.54 -1.23 12.65
CA SER A 175 -19.79 -1.34 13.43
C SER A 175 -19.46 -1.70 14.89
N ARG A 176 -20.30 -1.27 15.84
CA ARG A 176 -20.06 -1.52 17.28
C ARG A 176 -19.86 -3.01 17.60
N VAL A 177 -20.56 -3.88 16.89
CA VAL A 177 -20.45 -5.34 17.05
C VAL A 177 -19.09 -5.84 16.54
N GLN A 178 -18.65 -5.36 15.38
CA GLN A 178 -17.33 -5.71 14.83
C GLN A 178 -16.19 -5.21 15.71
N GLU A 179 -16.25 -3.97 16.20
CA GLU A 179 -15.24 -3.42 17.12
C GLU A 179 -15.19 -4.20 18.44
N TRP A 180 -16.36 -4.55 18.99
CA TRP A 180 -16.42 -5.36 20.21
C TRP A 180 -15.84 -6.75 20.00
N LEU A 181 -16.21 -7.44 18.90
CA LEU A 181 -15.72 -8.78 18.59
C LEU A 181 -14.23 -8.80 18.25
N SER A 182 -13.71 -7.81 17.54
CA SER A 182 -12.29 -7.77 17.15
C SER A 182 -11.37 -7.69 18.36
N GLY A 183 -11.77 -6.97 19.41
CA GLY A 183 -11.01 -6.88 20.67
C GLY A 183 -10.85 -8.20 21.43
N PHE A 184 -11.68 -9.22 21.16
CA PHE A 184 -11.49 -10.56 21.74
C PHE A 184 -10.50 -11.42 20.95
N VAL A 185 -10.27 -11.09 19.69
CA VAL A 185 -9.47 -11.90 18.76
C VAL A 185 -8.04 -11.35 18.63
N GLY A 186 -7.87 -10.04 18.77
CA GLY A 186 -6.56 -9.41 18.67
C GLY A 186 -6.58 -7.92 19.02
N ASN A 187 -5.48 -7.23 18.77
CA ASN A 187 -5.41 -5.78 18.94
C ASN A 187 -5.80 -5.09 17.62
N PRO A 188 -6.92 -4.37 17.55
CA PRO A 188 -7.35 -3.76 16.30
C PRO A 188 -6.45 -2.59 15.82
N ASP A 189 -5.55 -2.03 16.65
CA ASP A 189 -4.50 -1.10 16.19
C ASP A 189 -3.29 -1.79 15.55
N TYR A 190 -3.08 -3.07 15.86
CA TYR A 190 -1.94 -3.89 15.44
C TYR A 190 -2.46 -5.24 14.96
N TRP A 191 -3.35 -5.20 13.98
CA TRP A 191 -4.20 -6.33 13.62
C TRP A 191 -3.41 -7.43 12.91
N HIS A 192 -2.59 -7.04 11.93
CA HIS A 192 -1.66 -7.95 11.27
C HIS A 192 -0.47 -7.22 10.66
N GLU A 193 0.52 -8.02 10.27
CA GLU A 193 1.70 -7.57 9.53
C GLU A 193 1.58 -7.80 8.02
N LEU A 194 0.48 -8.41 7.60
CA LEU A 194 0.06 -8.33 6.21
C LEU A 194 -0.21 -6.85 5.92
N ASP A 195 0.07 -6.44 4.69
CA ASP A 195 -0.32 -5.11 4.24
C ASP A 195 0.28 -3.95 5.04
N ILE A 196 1.58 -4.01 5.30
CA ILE A 196 2.32 -2.94 5.97
C ILE A 196 2.88 -1.88 5.01
N HIS A 197 2.64 -2.02 3.71
CA HIS A 197 3.25 -1.17 2.68
C HIS A 197 2.21 -0.20 2.11
N GLY A 198 2.52 1.09 2.14
CA GLY A 198 1.77 2.10 1.42
C GLY A 198 2.59 2.59 0.23
N ALA A 199 2.05 2.46 -0.99
CA ALA A 199 2.73 2.92 -2.20
C ALA A 199 1.99 4.07 -2.88
N ILE A 200 2.75 5.07 -3.29
CA ILE A 200 2.28 6.28 -3.97
C ILE A 200 2.94 6.30 -5.34
N HIS A 201 2.15 6.32 -6.42
CA HIS A 201 2.62 6.38 -7.79
C HIS A 201 2.25 7.73 -8.38
N ILE A 202 3.23 8.52 -8.79
CA ILE A 202 3.01 9.81 -9.45
C ILE A 202 3.38 9.65 -10.92
N PHE A 203 2.42 9.92 -11.80
CA PHE A 203 2.60 9.84 -13.24
C PHE A 203 2.94 11.21 -13.79
N VAL A 204 4.09 11.28 -14.46
CA VAL A 204 4.68 12.51 -14.98
C VAL A 204 4.79 12.38 -16.49
N SER A 205 4.28 13.38 -17.21
CA SER A 205 4.32 13.41 -18.67
C SER A 205 5.77 13.54 -19.18
N GLY A 206 6.12 12.72 -20.18
CA GLY A 206 7.47 12.67 -20.73
C GLY A 206 8.56 12.45 -19.68
N THR A 207 9.75 13.00 -19.95
CA THR A 207 10.87 13.01 -19.01
C THR A 207 10.81 14.28 -18.16
N GLY A 208 9.90 14.32 -17.18
CA GLY A 208 9.88 15.38 -16.16
C GLY A 208 8.94 16.56 -16.42
N GLY A 209 7.95 16.39 -17.30
CA GLY A 209 6.86 17.34 -17.50
C GLY A 209 5.92 17.43 -16.30
N GLU A 210 4.68 17.88 -16.49
CA GLU A 210 3.74 18.04 -15.38
C GLU A 210 3.20 16.69 -14.91
N PRO A 211 2.95 16.53 -13.59
CA PRO A 211 2.26 15.36 -13.06
C PRO A 211 0.78 15.46 -13.42
N PHE A 212 0.23 14.40 -14.02
CA PHE A 212 -1.16 14.40 -14.49
C PHE A 212 -2.06 13.42 -13.73
N MET A 213 -1.46 12.43 -13.06
CA MET A 213 -2.20 11.38 -12.36
C MET A 213 -1.42 10.87 -11.14
N VAL A 214 -2.16 10.47 -10.11
CA VAL A 214 -1.65 9.80 -8.92
C VAL A 214 -2.41 8.51 -8.72
N LEU A 215 -1.69 7.41 -8.50
CA LEU A 215 -2.28 6.14 -8.07
C LEU A 215 -1.77 5.80 -6.67
N LEU A 216 -2.70 5.68 -5.73
CA LEU A 216 -2.44 5.27 -4.36
C LEU A 216 -2.77 3.80 -4.22
N ALA A 217 -1.75 3.01 -3.88
CA ALA A 217 -1.90 1.59 -3.60
C ALA A 217 -2.25 1.41 -2.13
N GLN A 218 -3.51 1.06 -1.90
CA GLN A 218 -4.02 0.64 -0.62
C GLN A 218 -3.99 -0.89 -0.58
N HIS A 219 -4.06 -1.45 0.61
CA HIS A 219 -3.88 -2.88 0.86
C HIS A 219 -4.86 -3.78 0.11
N ASN A 220 -6.10 -3.30 -0.02
CA ASN A 220 -7.18 -4.06 -0.63
C ASN A 220 -7.61 -3.53 -2.01
N HIS A 221 -7.08 -2.39 -2.45
CA HIS A 221 -7.49 -1.75 -3.69
C HIS A 221 -6.53 -0.64 -4.11
N PHE A 222 -6.59 -0.25 -5.38
CA PHE A 222 -5.89 0.92 -5.90
C PHE A 222 -6.89 2.04 -6.16
N ARG A 223 -6.49 3.29 -5.90
CA ARG A 223 -7.28 4.47 -6.30
C ARG A 223 -6.46 5.41 -7.13
N THR A 224 -7.09 5.90 -8.20
CA THR A 224 -6.49 6.82 -9.15
C THR A 224 -7.13 8.19 -9.01
N TYR A 225 -6.31 9.22 -9.00
CA TYR A 225 -6.70 10.61 -8.86
C TYR A 225 -6.07 11.41 -10.00
N LEU A 226 -6.85 12.30 -10.62
CA LEU A 226 -6.32 13.25 -11.60
C LEU A 226 -5.80 14.50 -10.90
N VAL A 227 -4.58 14.91 -11.26
CA VAL A 227 -3.98 16.13 -10.75
C VAL A 227 -4.72 17.33 -11.34
N GLY A 228 -5.01 18.33 -10.48
CA GLY A 228 -5.78 19.52 -10.86
C GLY A 228 -7.31 19.35 -10.79
N ARG A 229 -7.80 18.10 -10.69
CA ARG A 229 -9.23 17.81 -10.48
C ARG A 229 -9.51 17.19 -9.12
N ASP A 230 -8.86 16.07 -8.82
CA ASP A 230 -9.14 15.26 -7.64
C ASP A 230 -8.11 15.50 -6.52
N VAL A 231 -6.86 15.81 -6.92
CA VAL A 231 -5.78 16.20 -6.01
C VAL A 231 -5.08 17.45 -6.51
N PHE A 232 -4.58 18.25 -5.57
CA PHE A 232 -3.78 19.43 -5.90
C PHE A 232 -2.30 19.11 -5.77
N TRP A 233 -1.52 19.62 -6.72
CA TRP A 233 -0.07 19.60 -6.69
C TRP A 233 0.43 20.99 -7.11
N SER A 234 1.46 21.47 -6.41
CA SER A 234 2.28 22.59 -6.84
C SER A 234 3.75 22.27 -6.57
N GLN A 235 4.68 22.94 -7.25
CA GLN A 235 6.11 22.73 -7.01
C GLN A 235 6.52 23.11 -5.57
N GLU A 236 5.89 24.12 -4.99
CA GLU A 236 6.20 24.61 -3.64
C GLU A 236 5.59 23.71 -2.54
N GLU A 237 4.33 23.30 -2.73
CA GLU A 237 3.62 22.52 -1.72
C GLU A 237 3.84 21.02 -1.88
N GLY A 238 4.15 20.55 -3.08
CA GLY A 238 4.19 19.13 -3.42
C GLY A 238 2.80 18.47 -3.30
N LEU A 239 2.76 17.16 -3.56
CA LEU A 239 1.57 16.36 -3.30
C LEU A 239 1.48 16.02 -1.82
N LYS A 240 0.37 16.35 -1.16
CA LYS A 240 0.14 16.02 0.25
C LYS A 240 -0.63 14.71 0.38
N ILE A 241 0.01 13.70 0.97
CA ILE A 241 -0.56 12.38 1.23
C ILE A 241 -0.66 12.14 2.73
N CYS A 242 -1.82 11.71 3.17
CA CYS A 242 -2.10 11.39 4.56
C CYS A 242 -2.32 9.88 4.66
N PHE A 243 -1.61 9.23 5.56
CA PHE A 243 -1.87 7.84 5.90
C PHE A 243 -3.03 7.76 6.89
N SER A 244 -3.93 6.81 6.63
CA SER A 244 -5.08 6.55 7.50
C SER A 244 -4.63 6.08 8.89
N GLN A 245 -5.47 6.32 9.91
CA GLN A 245 -5.07 6.22 11.29
C GLN A 245 -4.66 4.80 11.74
N ARG A 246 -5.33 3.76 11.26
CA ARG A 246 -5.07 2.39 11.72
C ARG A 246 -4.54 1.50 10.60
N SER A 247 -5.16 1.52 9.42
CA SER A 247 -4.72 0.68 8.30
C SER A 247 -3.47 1.23 7.60
N ASN A 248 -3.03 2.46 7.88
CA ASN A 248 -1.88 3.08 7.23
C ASN A 248 -1.99 3.10 5.69
N GLU A 249 -3.22 3.26 5.18
CA GLU A 249 -3.49 3.36 3.76
C GLU A 249 -3.22 4.79 3.27
N PRO A 250 -2.47 4.97 2.16
CA PRO A 250 -2.22 6.29 1.61
C PRO A 250 -3.49 6.89 1.00
N CYS A 251 -3.84 8.10 1.42
CA CYS A 251 -4.97 8.87 0.89
C CYS A 251 -4.56 10.32 0.60
N PRO A 252 -5.24 11.04 -0.31
CA PRO A 252 -5.06 12.48 -0.39
C PRO A 252 -5.42 13.14 0.94
N CYS A 253 -4.61 14.10 1.39
CA CYS A 253 -4.94 14.83 2.60
C CYS A 253 -6.22 15.65 2.45
N PRO A 254 -7.13 15.66 3.45
CA PRO A 254 -8.29 16.53 3.47
C PRO A 254 -7.88 18.01 3.33
N GLN A 255 -8.44 18.73 2.36
CA GLN A 255 -8.09 20.13 2.11
C GLN A 255 -8.97 21.12 2.88
N LYS A 256 -10.27 20.83 2.98
CA LYS A 256 -11.28 21.75 3.55
C LYS A 256 -11.83 21.30 4.91
N GLN A 257 -11.43 20.11 5.36
CA GLN A 257 -11.93 19.49 6.58
C GLN A 257 -10.75 19.09 7.46
N ALA A 258 -10.95 19.12 8.78
CA ALA A 258 -9.94 18.65 9.73
C ALA A 258 -9.66 17.14 9.56
N SER A 259 -10.68 16.36 9.22
CA SER A 259 -10.57 14.93 9.00
C SER A 259 -11.70 14.42 8.10
N GLN A 260 -11.51 13.24 7.51
CA GLN A 260 -12.53 12.53 6.75
C GLN A 260 -12.43 11.02 6.99
N TYR A 261 -13.55 10.32 6.89
CA TYR A 261 -13.56 8.87 6.85
C TYR A 261 -13.47 8.40 5.40
N VAL A 262 -12.53 7.52 5.10
CA VAL A 262 -12.36 6.89 3.79
C VAL A 262 -12.69 5.41 3.92
N PRO A 263 -13.45 4.81 2.99
CA PRO A 263 -13.67 3.37 3.04
C PRO A 263 -12.35 2.61 2.89
N ALA A 264 -12.13 1.58 3.69
CA ALA A 264 -10.88 0.81 3.76
C ALA A 264 -10.88 -0.43 2.84
N ALA A 265 -12.06 -0.84 2.36
CA ALA A 265 -12.22 -1.93 1.40
C ALA A 265 -13.17 -1.53 0.28
N ALA A 266 -12.81 -1.85 -0.96
CA ALA A 266 -13.72 -1.81 -2.08
C ALA A 266 -14.67 -3.03 -2.01
N THR A 267 -15.97 -2.82 -2.18
CA THR A 267 -16.91 -3.90 -2.47
C THR A 267 -17.29 -3.84 -3.95
N PRO A 268 -17.40 -4.97 -4.66
CA PRO A 268 -17.88 -5.00 -6.05
C PRO A 268 -19.21 -4.26 -6.23
N ASP A 269 -20.07 -4.27 -5.20
CA ASP A 269 -21.39 -3.62 -5.18
C ASP A 269 -21.32 -2.08 -5.10
N ASN A 270 -20.13 -1.51 -4.92
CA ASN A 270 -19.97 -0.07 -4.78
C ASN A 270 -18.84 0.44 -5.69
N LEU A 271 -18.88 0.13 -6.98
CA LEU A 271 -17.92 0.67 -7.95
C LEU A 271 -17.84 2.21 -7.92
N GLU A 272 -18.90 2.90 -7.49
CA GLU A 272 -18.90 4.36 -7.26
C GLU A 272 -17.80 4.81 -6.28
N PHE A 273 -17.39 3.95 -5.35
CA PHE A 273 -16.26 4.16 -4.46
C PHE A 273 -14.92 4.29 -5.20
N LEU A 274 -14.69 3.52 -6.28
CA LEU A 274 -13.47 3.65 -7.10
C LEU A 274 -13.37 5.03 -7.74
N PHE A 275 -14.51 5.73 -7.88
CA PHE A 275 -14.62 7.07 -8.43
C PHE A 275 -14.81 8.15 -7.36
N GLY A 276 -14.59 7.84 -6.07
CA GLY A 276 -14.68 8.80 -4.98
C GLY A 276 -16.10 9.32 -4.69
N LYS A 277 -17.14 8.60 -5.12
CA LYS A 277 -18.56 9.01 -4.98
C LYS A 277 -19.32 8.31 -3.85
N ALA A 278 -18.66 7.46 -3.06
CA ALA A 278 -19.30 6.74 -1.97
C ALA A 278 -19.70 7.69 -0.82
N ASN A 279 -20.92 8.22 -0.90
CA ASN A 279 -21.58 8.99 0.17
C ASN A 279 -22.55 8.15 1.01
N SER A 280 -22.60 6.83 0.82
CA SER A 280 -23.45 5.97 1.65
C SER A 280 -22.62 5.38 2.78
N ASP A 281 -23.14 5.48 4.01
CA ASP A 281 -22.68 4.80 5.22
C ASP A 281 -22.56 3.29 4.96
N GLY A 282 -21.49 2.86 4.27
CA GLY A 282 -21.35 1.54 3.65
C GLY A 282 -21.98 0.47 4.54
N GLY A 283 -22.88 -0.34 3.98
CA GLY A 283 -23.78 -1.20 4.75
C GLY A 283 -23.05 -1.97 5.85
N TRP A 284 -23.74 -2.32 6.94
CA TRP A 284 -23.34 -2.94 8.22
C TRP A 284 -21.91 -3.52 8.42
N PHE A 285 -21.25 -4.03 7.39
CA PHE A 285 -19.90 -4.59 7.39
C PHE A 285 -18.81 -3.70 6.78
N ALA A 286 -19.12 -2.51 6.25
CA ALA A 286 -18.11 -1.64 5.64
C ALA A 286 -17.23 -0.98 6.72
N GLY A 287 -15.92 -1.19 6.62
CA GLY A 287 -14.93 -0.49 7.43
C GLY A 287 -14.52 0.83 6.78
N HIS A 288 -14.51 1.90 7.58
CA HIS A 288 -13.94 3.17 7.16
C HIS A 288 -12.76 3.51 8.06
N ASP A 289 -11.67 4.02 7.48
CA ASP A 289 -10.55 4.51 8.27
C ASP A 289 -10.54 6.04 8.31
N LEU A 290 -9.95 6.59 9.37
CA LEU A 290 -9.89 8.02 9.60
C LEU A 290 -8.63 8.60 8.97
N VAL A 291 -8.80 9.58 8.09
CA VAL A 291 -7.70 10.38 7.54
C VAL A 291 -7.80 11.78 8.12
N VAL A 292 -6.74 12.23 8.78
CA VAL A 292 -6.67 13.55 9.41
C VAL A 292 -5.80 14.45 8.55
N GLY A 293 -6.28 15.65 8.23
CA GLY A 293 -5.52 16.68 7.51
C GLY A 293 -4.74 17.59 8.46
N GLU A 294 -3.94 18.50 7.92
CA GLU A 294 -3.09 19.41 8.72
C GLU A 294 -3.92 20.22 9.74
N GLN A 295 -5.09 20.71 9.33
CA GLN A 295 -6.02 21.45 10.20
C GLN A 295 -6.55 20.61 11.37
N GLY A 296 -6.63 19.28 11.20
CA GLY A 296 -7.02 18.34 12.25
C GLY A 296 -5.86 17.87 13.12
N GLY A 297 -4.66 18.43 12.94
CA GLY A 297 -3.48 18.08 13.72
C GLY A 297 -2.68 16.91 13.15
N ALA A 298 -2.82 16.61 11.86
CA ALA A 298 -1.97 15.61 11.20
C ALA A 298 -0.49 15.94 11.42
N VAL A 299 0.30 14.90 11.68
CA VAL A 299 1.71 15.04 12.01
C VAL A 299 2.55 14.85 10.74
N PRO A 300 3.31 15.86 10.30
CA PRO A 300 4.17 15.73 9.13
C PRO A 300 5.33 14.77 9.41
N ILE A 301 5.59 13.88 8.46
CA ILE A 301 6.69 12.92 8.52
C ILE A 301 7.86 13.41 7.69
N SER A 302 9.02 13.57 8.36
CA SER A 302 10.28 13.85 7.69
C SER A 302 10.93 12.52 7.30
N TYR A 303 11.33 12.38 6.04
CA TYR A 303 11.96 11.14 5.58
C TYR A 303 13.09 11.41 4.58
N ASP A 304 14.10 10.56 4.63
CA ASP A 304 15.15 10.49 3.62
C ASP A 304 14.71 9.53 2.51
N LEU A 305 15.00 9.88 1.26
CA LEU A 305 14.62 9.06 0.11
C LEU A 305 15.78 8.16 -0.29
N ALA A 306 15.62 6.84 -0.11
CA ALA A 306 16.49 5.84 -0.72
C ALA A 306 16.03 5.55 -2.15
N TYR A 307 16.98 5.25 -3.03
CA TYR A 307 16.71 4.94 -4.43
C TYR A 307 16.83 3.43 -4.63
N LEU A 308 15.72 2.78 -4.93
CA LEU A 308 15.68 1.35 -5.18
C LEU A 308 15.65 1.06 -6.68
N PRO A 309 16.26 -0.05 -7.11
CA PRO A 309 16.04 -0.60 -8.44
C PRO A 309 14.55 -0.83 -8.75
N ASN A 310 14.20 -0.76 -10.03
CA ASN A 310 12.81 -0.84 -10.49
C ASN A 310 12.16 -2.23 -10.40
N GLN A 311 12.91 -3.27 -10.00
CA GLN A 311 12.38 -4.61 -9.70
C GLN A 311 12.81 -5.06 -8.29
N ASP A 312 12.98 -4.10 -7.39
CA ASP A 312 13.10 -4.39 -5.98
C ASP A 312 11.87 -5.15 -5.45
N PRO A 313 12.01 -6.08 -4.50
CA PRO A 313 10.87 -6.81 -3.93
C PRO A 313 9.91 -5.94 -3.09
N LEU A 314 10.24 -4.66 -2.84
CA LEU A 314 9.35 -3.64 -2.28
C LEU A 314 8.71 -2.78 -3.39
#